data_AF-A0A349IL31-F1
#
_entry.id   AF-A0A349IL31-F1
#
_cell.length_a   1.000
_cell.length_b   1.000
_cell.length_c   1.000
_cell.angle_alpha   90.00
_cell.angle_beta   90.00
_cell.angle_gamma   90.00
#
_symmetry.space_group_name_H-M   'P 1'
#
loop_
_entity.id
_entity.type
_entity.pdbx_description
1 polymer ?
#
loop_
_entity_poly.entity_id
_entity_poly.type
_entity_poly.pdbx_seq_one_letter_code
_entity_poly.pdbx_strand_id
1 'polypeptide(L)'
;MEPKLKKELKKILLGIGIFFLFMICEKLHLLPMIFEHRLAAFAAYLIPYGITGYPVVRKALLGIRNRQPFDESFLMFIATIGAFATGENSEAVAVMAFYQVGEWFQAYAVGKSRKNIAALMDIVPETANVESPDGTVETMDPDEVSIGDILVVKPGERIPVDGEVLSGESMINTAALTGESVPRAVYPGASVISGCINGEGLLRIRAEKAFEDSTVSKILELVENATEKKSKTENFITRFARVYTPIVVYGALALAVIPSVISGDPATWIYRACTFLVISCPCALVISVPLAFFGGIGAAGSNGVLVKGSNYLEQIAKLRILVSDKTGTLSEGNFKVYKVCPKEAACAPELLQLAAAAEGS
;
A
#
# COMPACT_ATOMS: atom_id res chain seq x y z
N MET A 1 -0.34 7.69 -11.36
CA MET A 1 -0.10 8.58 -10.21
C MET A 1 -1.43 9.19 -9.81
N GLU A 2 -1.87 9.03 -8.57
CA GLU A 2 -3.18 9.53 -8.10
C GLU A 2 -3.36 11.03 -8.38
N PRO A 3 -4.58 11.49 -8.71
CA PRO A 3 -4.87 12.89 -9.00
C PRO A 3 -4.51 13.81 -7.82
N LYS A 4 -4.68 13.33 -6.58
CA LYS A 4 -4.30 14.06 -5.36
C LYS A 4 -2.79 14.31 -5.26
N LEU A 5 -1.98 13.28 -5.53
CA LEU A 5 -0.52 13.35 -5.48
C LEU A 5 0.08 14.26 -6.56
N LYS A 6 -0.55 14.30 -7.75
CA LYS A 6 -0.21 15.28 -8.81
C LYS A 6 -0.46 16.72 -8.36
N LYS A 7 -1.58 16.97 -7.66
CA LYS A 7 -1.94 18.30 -7.15
C LYS A 7 -0.96 18.76 -6.06
N GLU A 8 -0.58 17.86 -5.17
CA GLU A 8 0.45 18.10 -4.14
C GLU A 8 1.79 18.47 -4.80
N LEU A 9 2.26 17.67 -5.77
CA LEU A 9 3.52 17.94 -6.48
C LEU A 9 3.53 19.33 -7.13
N LYS A 10 2.44 19.72 -7.80
CA LYS A 10 2.33 21.04 -8.44
C LYS A 10 2.46 22.17 -7.42
N LYS A 11 1.87 22.04 -6.22
CA LYS A 11 1.99 23.04 -5.16
C LYS A 11 3.42 23.13 -4.65
N ILE A 12 4.08 21.99 -4.45
CA ILE A 12 5.48 21.92 -4.00
C ILE A 12 6.39 22.60 -5.02
N LEU A 13 6.26 22.25 -6.30
CA LEU A 13 7.03 22.85 -7.40
C LEU A 13 6.76 24.34 -7.54
N LEU A 14 5.51 24.78 -7.37
CA LEU A 14 5.16 26.20 -7.37
C LEU A 14 5.84 26.94 -6.21
N GLY A 15 5.77 26.40 -5.00
CA GLY A 15 6.41 27.00 -3.82
C GLY A 15 7.93 27.06 -3.94
N ILE A 16 8.55 26.00 -4.45
CA ILE A 16 10.00 25.94 -4.75
C ILE A 16 10.36 26.96 -5.84
N GLY A 17 9.56 27.07 -6.90
CA GLY A 17 9.79 28.04 -7.98
C GLY A 17 9.72 29.48 -7.48
N ILE A 18 8.73 29.82 -6.64
CA ILE A 18 8.61 31.14 -6.00
C ILE A 18 9.79 31.39 -5.05
N PHE A 19 10.20 30.38 -4.28
CA PHE A 19 11.37 30.48 -3.41
C PHE A 19 12.66 30.81 -4.19
N PHE A 20 12.96 30.06 -5.25
CA PHE A 20 14.14 30.33 -6.07
C PHE A 20 14.06 31.70 -6.77
N LEU A 21 12.87 32.10 -7.24
CA LEU A 21 12.66 33.43 -7.82
C LEU A 21 13.01 34.53 -6.80
N PHE A 22 12.51 34.45 -5.57
CA PHE A 22 12.79 35.44 -4.52
C PHE A 22 14.25 35.42 -4.09
N MET A 23 14.88 34.25 -3.96
CA MET A 23 16.29 34.13 -3.65
C MET A 23 17.18 34.75 -4.76
N ILE A 24 16.80 34.58 -6.03
CA ILE A 24 17.49 35.21 -7.17
C ILE A 24 17.28 36.73 -7.17
N CYS A 25 16.07 37.21 -6.92
CA CYS A 25 15.76 38.65 -6.84
C CYS A 25 16.53 39.34 -5.69
N GLU A 26 16.64 38.68 -4.54
CA GLU A 26 17.45 39.14 -3.40
C GLU A 26 18.93 39.21 -3.78
N LYS A 27 19.50 38.14 -4.32
CA LYS A 27 20.94 38.07 -4.63
C LYS A 27 21.38 39.02 -5.75
N LEU A 28 20.52 39.22 -6.75
CA LEU A 28 20.76 40.16 -7.86
C LEU A 28 20.36 41.61 -7.53
N HIS A 29 19.87 41.89 -6.32
CA HIS A 29 19.40 43.21 -5.90
C HIS A 29 18.38 43.82 -6.89
N LEU A 30 17.52 42.98 -7.49
CA LEU A 30 16.55 43.41 -8.51
C LEU A 30 15.35 44.17 -7.90
N LEU A 31 15.10 43.98 -6.60
CA LEU A 31 14.01 44.59 -5.84
C LEU A 31 14.50 45.09 -4.47
N PRO A 32 15.41 46.09 -4.42
CA PRO A 32 16.01 46.55 -3.17
C PRO A 32 14.96 47.09 -2.19
N MET A 33 13.89 47.74 -2.68
CA MET A 33 12.76 48.20 -1.86
C MET A 33 12.05 47.11 -1.05
N ILE A 34 12.13 45.84 -1.48
CA ILE A 34 11.43 44.73 -0.81
C ILE A 34 12.42 43.90 0.02
N PHE A 35 13.61 43.63 -0.50
CA PHE A 35 14.58 42.74 0.14
C PHE A 35 15.54 43.45 1.11
N GLU A 36 15.73 44.78 1.03
CA GLU A 36 16.52 45.53 2.03
C GLU A 36 15.73 45.83 3.31
N HIS A 37 14.39 45.88 3.22
CA HIS A 37 13.54 46.04 4.40
C HIS A 37 13.24 44.69 5.04
N ARG A 38 13.78 44.46 6.25
CA ARG A 38 13.65 43.21 7.01
C ARG A 38 12.20 42.66 7.10
N LEU A 39 11.22 43.54 7.27
CA LEU A 39 9.80 43.18 7.35
C LEU A 39 9.21 42.80 5.97
N ALA A 40 9.60 43.49 4.91
CA ALA A 40 9.14 43.21 3.56
C ALA A 40 9.78 41.91 3.02
N ALA A 41 11.05 41.66 3.32
CA ALA A 41 11.73 40.41 3.02
C ALA A 41 11.06 39.23 3.75
N PHE A 42 10.75 39.38 5.05
CA PHE A 42 10.01 38.39 5.82
C PHE A 42 8.63 38.09 5.20
N ALA A 43 7.85 39.13 4.87
CA ALA A 43 6.55 38.99 4.24
C ALA A 43 6.62 38.29 2.87
N ALA A 44 7.65 38.59 2.07
CA ALA A 44 7.90 37.92 0.80
C ALA A 44 8.18 36.42 0.99
N TYR A 45 9.09 36.05 1.89
CA TYR A 45 9.43 34.65 2.17
C TYR A 45 8.31 33.87 2.86
N LEU A 46 7.36 34.54 3.50
CA LEU A 46 6.16 33.90 4.06
C LEU A 46 5.26 33.26 2.98
N ILE A 47 5.30 33.78 1.75
CA ILE A 47 4.48 33.30 0.62
C ILE A 47 4.91 31.88 0.21
N PRO A 48 6.17 31.62 -0.24
CA PRO A 48 6.60 30.27 -0.57
C PRO A 48 6.54 29.34 0.66
N TYR A 49 6.82 29.85 1.86
CA TYR A 49 6.68 29.07 3.11
C TYR A 49 5.24 28.63 3.36
N GLY A 50 4.25 29.50 3.13
CA GLY A 50 2.84 29.14 3.28
C GLY A 50 2.40 28.08 2.26
N ILE A 51 2.89 28.17 1.03
CA ILE A 51 2.55 27.21 -0.04
C ILE A 51 3.13 25.82 0.25
N THR A 52 4.40 25.73 0.68
CA THR A 52 5.07 24.45 0.95
C THR A 52 4.79 23.92 2.36
N GLY A 53 4.72 24.80 3.35
CA GLY A 53 4.65 24.45 4.77
C GLY A 53 3.25 24.32 5.35
N TYR A 54 2.19 24.79 4.67
CA TYR A 54 0.81 24.68 5.20
C TYR A 54 0.42 23.28 5.68
N PRO A 55 0.70 22.18 4.95
CA PRO A 55 0.38 20.83 5.42
C PRO A 55 1.09 20.47 6.72
N VAL A 56 2.36 20.84 6.84
CA VAL A 56 3.23 20.54 8.00
C VAL A 56 2.79 21.34 9.22
N VAL A 57 2.60 22.66 9.07
CA VAL A 57 2.10 23.54 10.13
C VAL A 57 0.75 23.05 10.63
N ARG A 58 -0.16 22.68 9.72
CA ARG A 58 -1.47 22.14 10.09
C ARG A 58 -1.36 20.82 10.85
N LYS A 59 -0.50 19.89 10.41
CA LYS A 59 -0.23 18.63 11.12
C LYS A 59 0.29 18.89 12.54
N ALA A 60 1.29 19.76 12.68
CA ALA A 60 1.87 20.13 13.98
C ALA A 60 0.80 20.70 14.94
N LEU A 61 0.00 21.67 14.48
CA LEU A 61 -1.06 22.28 15.29
C LEU A 61 -2.13 21.27 15.70
N LEU A 62 -2.52 20.37 14.80
CA LEU A 62 -3.46 19.28 15.10
C LEU A 62 -2.86 18.27 16.10
N GLY A 63 -1.56 17.96 15.98
CA GLY A 63 -0.83 17.09 16.91
C GLY A 63 -0.83 17.65 18.32
N ILE A 64 -0.55 18.94 18.48
CA ILE A 64 -0.64 19.64 19.77
C ILE A 64 -2.06 19.53 20.34
N ARG A 65 -3.09 19.80 19.52
CA ARG A 65 -4.50 19.72 19.93
C ARG A 65 -4.90 18.30 20.36
N ASN A 66 -4.38 17.29 19.69
CA ASN A 66 -4.70 15.88 19.92
C ASN A 66 -3.82 15.22 21.00
N ARG A 67 -3.08 16.01 21.80
CA ARG A 67 -2.15 15.53 22.87
C ARG A 67 -1.01 14.64 22.36
N GLN A 68 -0.61 14.79 21.09
CA GLN A 68 0.57 14.15 20.51
C GLN A 68 1.48 15.23 19.90
N PRO A 69 2.04 16.15 20.70
CA PRO A 69 2.79 17.29 20.17
C PRO A 69 4.16 16.91 19.63
N PHE A 70 4.74 15.79 20.04
CA PHE A 70 6.13 15.42 19.73
C PHE A 70 6.24 14.57 18.46
N ASP A 71 5.90 15.16 17.31
CA ASP A 71 6.09 14.57 16.00
C ASP A 71 7.11 15.34 15.14
N GLU A 72 7.46 14.79 13.98
CA GLU A 72 8.39 15.43 13.03
C GLU A 72 7.86 16.76 12.51
N SER A 73 6.54 16.88 12.33
CA SER A 73 5.91 18.12 11.87
C SER A 73 6.09 19.25 12.89
N PHE A 74 6.07 18.94 14.18
CA PHE A 74 6.31 19.87 15.27
C PHE A 74 7.78 20.30 15.37
N LEU A 75 8.73 19.36 15.20
CA LEU A 75 10.16 19.67 15.10
C LEU A 75 10.41 20.67 13.96
N MET A 76 9.86 20.38 12.78
CA MET A 76 9.98 21.24 11.60
C MET A 76 9.34 22.61 11.84
N PHE A 77 8.17 22.66 12.50
CA PHE A 77 7.47 23.90 12.82
C PHE A 77 8.26 24.79 13.78
N ILE A 78 8.83 24.24 14.85
CA ILE A 78 9.65 25.02 15.79
C ILE A 78 10.94 25.50 15.12
N ALA A 79 11.60 24.63 14.36
CA ALA A 79 12.85 24.99 13.69
C ALA A 79 12.67 26.14 12.70
N THR A 80 11.59 26.14 11.91
CA THR A 80 11.33 27.21 10.95
C THR A 80 10.88 28.50 11.62
N ILE A 81 10.12 28.44 12.72
CA ILE A 81 9.84 29.62 13.55
C ILE A 81 11.14 30.22 14.09
N GLY A 82 12.05 29.39 14.57
CA GLY A 82 13.34 29.82 15.08
C GLY A 82 14.21 30.50 14.02
N ALA A 83 14.28 29.91 12.82
CA ALA A 83 14.97 30.50 11.67
C ALA A 83 14.36 31.85 11.24
N PHE A 84 13.03 31.97 11.24
CA PHE A 84 12.36 33.25 11.00
C PHE A 84 12.67 34.28 12.10
N ALA A 85 12.76 33.86 13.37
CA ALA A 85 13.09 34.74 14.49
C ALA A 85 14.54 35.25 14.43
N THR A 86 15.49 34.46 13.92
CA THR A 86 16.89 34.88 13.72
C THR A 86 17.09 35.72 12.47
N GLY A 87 16.08 35.80 11.58
CA GLY A 87 16.15 36.54 10.31
C GLY A 87 16.61 35.70 9.12
N GLU A 88 16.82 34.40 9.31
CA GLU A 88 17.25 33.45 8.29
C GLU A 88 16.04 32.93 7.49
N ASN A 89 15.36 33.87 6.82
CA ASN A 89 14.10 33.59 6.11
C ASN A 89 14.27 32.55 4.99
N SER A 90 15.40 32.60 4.27
CA SER A 90 15.71 31.70 3.16
C SER A 90 15.93 30.27 3.64
N GLU A 91 16.61 30.07 4.77
CA GLU A 91 16.82 28.76 5.39
C GLU A 91 15.50 28.15 5.84
N ALA A 92 14.61 28.93 6.46
CA ALA A 92 13.29 28.46 6.90
C ALA A 92 12.45 27.89 5.74
N VAL A 93 12.45 28.58 4.60
CA VAL A 93 11.72 28.13 3.40
C VAL A 93 12.39 26.94 2.75
N ALA A 94 13.74 26.94 2.66
CA ALA A 94 14.50 25.84 2.06
C ALA A 94 14.28 24.52 2.82
N VAL A 95 14.42 24.54 4.14
CA VAL A 95 14.23 23.38 5.02
C VAL A 95 12.81 22.81 4.87
N MET A 96 11.79 23.69 4.86
CA MET A 96 10.40 23.27 4.68
C MET A 96 10.15 22.68 3.28
N ALA A 97 10.73 23.27 2.24
CA ALA A 97 10.62 22.78 0.87
C ALA A 97 11.26 21.40 0.70
N PHE A 98 12.48 21.18 1.23
CA PHE A 98 13.15 19.89 1.18
C PHE A 98 12.36 18.81 1.93
N TYR A 99 11.86 19.11 3.11
CA TYR A 99 11.01 18.19 3.88
C TYR A 99 9.77 17.80 3.09
N GLN A 100 9.08 18.77 2.49
CA GLN A 100 7.84 18.51 1.76
C GLN A 100 8.07 17.69 0.47
N VAL A 101 9.22 17.84 -0.19
CA VAL A 101 9.64 16.96 -1.31
C VAL A 101 9.87 15.54 -0.82
N GLY A 102 10.56 15.36 0.32
CA GLY A 102 10.77 14.05 0.94
C GLY A 102 9.47 13.34 1.28
N GLU A 103 8.55 14.04 1.96
CA GLU A 103 7.20 13.54 2.27
C GLU A 103 6.42 13.14 1.00
N TRP A 104 6.57 13.90 -0.09
CA TRP A 104 5.94 13.58 -1.36
C TRP A 104 6.50 12.29 -1.97
N PHE A 105 7.83 12.11 -1.98
CA PHE A 105 8.46 10.88 -2.45
C PHE A 105 8.03 9.67 -1.62
N GLN A 106 7.94 9.83 -0.31
CA GLN A 106 7.41 8.80 0.58
C GLN A 106 5.97 8.43 0.23
N ALA A 107 5.08 9.41 0.10
CA ALA A 107 3.68 9.17 -0.25
C ALA A 107 3.56 8.51 -1.64
N TYR A 108 4.38 8.91 -2.61
CA TYR A 108 4.47 8.28 -3.92
C TYR A 108 4.86 6.80 -3.81
N ALA A 109 5.92 6.49 -3.06
CA ALA A 109 6.43 5.13 -2.95
C ALA A 109 5.43 4.18 -2.26
N VAL A 110 4.82 4.63 -1.16
CA VAL A 110 3.76 3.88 -0.46
C VAL A 110 2.54 3.70 -1.36
N GLY A 111 2.09 4.75 -2.03
CA GLY A 111 0.95 4.71 -2.94
C GLY A 111 1.19 3.79 -4.15
N LYS A 112 2.42 3.75 -4.68
CA LYS A 112 2.79 2.85 -5.78
C LYS A 112 2.75 1.38 -5.36
N SER A 113 3.20 1.05 -4.14
CA SER A 113 3.07 -0.30 -3.60
C SER A 113 1.60 -0.70 -3.44
N ARG A 114 0.78 0.15 -2.82
CA ARG A 114 -0.68 -0.07 -2.72
C ARG A 114 -1.33 -0.24 -4.08
N LYS A 115 -0.94 0.55 -5.08
CA LYS A 115 -1.49 0.43 -6.44
C LYS A 115 -1.08 -0.88 -7.11
N ASN A 116 0.13 -1.39 -6.88
CA ASN A 116 0.53 -2.68 -7.44
C ASN A 116 -0.29 -3.83 -6.81
N ILE A 117 -0.64 -3.70 -5.53
CA ILE A 117 -1.58 -4.61 -4.87
C ILE A 117 -2.99 -4.42 -5.45
N ALA A 118 -3.45 -3.18 -5.63
CA ALA A 118 -4.76 -2.87 -6.22
C ALA A 118 -4.86 -3.22 -7.71
N ALA A 119 -3.75 -3.34 -8.44
CA ALA A 119 -3.75 -3.86 -9.80
C ALA A 119 -4.08 -5.36 -9.86
N LEU A 120 -3.94 -6.07 -8.73
CA LEU A 120 -4.55 -7.39 -8.55
C LEU A 120 -6.08 -7.29 -8.30
N MET A 121 -6.64 -6.09 -8.06
CA MET A 121 -8.09 -5.86 -7.96
C MET A 121 -8.74 -5.57 -9.31
N ASP A 122 -7.97 -5.31 -10.38
CA ASP A 122 -8.52 -5.35 -11.76
C ASP A 122 -9.07 -6.74 -12.11
N ILE A 123 -8.88 -7.74 -11.23
CA ILE A 123 -9.42 -9.09 -11.33
C ILE A 123 -10.93 -9.14 -11.15
N VAL A 124 -11.52 -8.16 -10.46
CA VAL A 124 -12.95 -8.10 -10.16
C VAL A 124 -13.73 -7.72 -11.43
N PRO A 125 -14.66 -8.55 -11.90
CA PRO A 125 -15.59 -8.16 -12.95
C PRO A 125 -16.52 -7.06 -12.46
N GLU A 126 -16.81 -6.09 -13.33
CA GLU A 126 -17.72 -4.98 -13.04
C GLU A 126 -19.20 -5.38 -13.19
N THR A 127 -19.48 -6.45 -13.92
CA THR A 127 -20.84 -6.91 -14.23
C THR A 127 -20.91 -8.43 -14.32
N ALA A 128 -22.09 -8.99 -14.05
CA ALA A 128 -22.43 -10.38 -14.25
C ALA A 128 -23.63 -10.49 -15.21
N ASN A 129 -23.52 -11.37 -16.21
CA ASN A 129 -24.62 -11.68 -17.12
C ASN A 129 -25.35 -12.93 -16.61
N VAL A 130 -26.59 -12.78 -16.12
CA VAL A 130 -27.40 -13.87 -15.57
C VAL A 130 -28.52 -14.22 -16.54
N GLU A 131 -28.67 -15.51 -16.85
CA GLU A 131 -29.76 -16.08 -17.65
C GLU A 131 -30.96 -16.35 -16.75
N SER A 132 -32.05 -15.61 -16.98
CA SER A 132 -33.34 -15.82 -16.32
C SER A 132 -33.97 -17.14 -16.76
N PRO A 133 -34.93 -17.69 -15.98
CA PRO A 133 -35.65 -18.91 -16.35
C PRO A 133 -36.36 -18.82 -17.72
N ASP A 134 -36.70 -17.61 -18.15
CA ASP A 134 -37.35 -17.33 -19.44
C ASP A 134 -36.35 -17.27 -20.63
N GLY A 135 -35.05 -17.50 -20.38
CA GLY A 135 -33.97 -17.49 -21.38
C GLY A 135 -33.45 -16.10 -21.75
N THR A 136 -33.90 -15.05 -21.07
CA THR A 136 -33.39 -13.68 -21.21
C THR A 136 -32.12 -13.50 -20.39
N VAL A 137 -31.10 -12.85 -20.97
CA VAL A 137 -29.85 -12.53 -20.26
C VAL A 137 -29.93 -11.10 -19.76
N GLU A 138 -29.87 -10.92 -18.44
CA GLU A 138 -29.81 -9.62 -17.78
C GLU A 138 -28.40 -9.36 -17.23
N THR A 139 -27.93 -8.13 -17.38
CA THR A 139 -26.64 -7.70 -16.82
C THR A 139 -26.90 -7.02 -15.49
N MET A 140 -26.32 -7.56 -14.41
CA MET A 140 -26.47 -7.06 -13.04
C MET A 140 -25.11 -6.92 -12.34
N ASP A 141 -25.13 -6.34 -11.14
CA ASP A 141 -23.96 -6.27 -10.29
C ASP A 141 -23.58 -7.70 -9.81
N PRO A 142 -22.29 -8.08 -9.80
CA PRO A 142 -21.88 -9.38 -9.25
C PRO A 142 -22.40 -9.65 -7.83
N ASP A 143 -22.58 -8.62 -7.01
CA ASP A 143 -23.13 -8.73 -5.65
C ASP A 143 -24.57 -9.27 -5.61
N GLU A 144 -25.33 -9.12 -6.70
CA GLU A 144 -26.72 -9.57 -6.80
C GLU A 144 -26.86 -11.03 -7.24
N VAL A 145 -25.75 -11.68 -7.63
CA VAL A 145 -25.74 -13.07 -8.11
C VAL A 145 -25.97 -14.05 -6.96
N SER A 146 -27.00 -14.88 -7.10
CA SER A 146 -27.37 -15.91 -6.13
C SER A 146 -26.78 -17.28 -6.49
N ILE A 147 -26.59 -18.12 -5.47
CA ILE A 147 -26.15 -19.51 -5.67
C ILE A 147 -27.21 -20.26 -6.50
N GLY A 148 -26.77 -20.94 -7.55
CA GLY A 148 -27.62 -21.66 -8.49
C GLY A 148 -27.96 -20.90 -9.77
N ASP A 149 -27.71 -19.58 -9.82
CA ASP A 149 -27.94 -18.77 -11.02
C ASP A 149 -27.06 -19.25 -12.20
N ILE A 150 -27.59 -19.11 -13.41
CA ILE A 150 -26.89 -19.47 -14.65
C ILE A 150 -26.24 -18.22 -15.22
N LEU A 151 -24.92 -18.20 -15.23
CA LEU A 151 -24.12 -17.10 -15.71
C LEU A 151 -23.67 -17.34 -17.15
N VAL A 152 -23.83 -16.35 -18.01
CA VAL A 152 -23.42 -16.40 -19.41
C VAL A 152 -22.15 -15.58 -19.60
N VAL A 153 -21.01 -16.25 -19.67
CA VAL A 153 -19.70 -15.60 -19.82
C VAL A 153 -19.27 -15.66 -21.29
N LYS A 154 -19.15 -14.49 -21.93
CA LYS A 154 -18.75 -14.37 -23.33
C LYS A 154 -17.22 -14.43 -23.49
N PRO A 155 -16.72 -14.63 -24.71
CA PRO A 155 -15.29 -14.57 -25.01
C PRO A 155 -14.67 -13.23 -24.57
N GLY A 156 -13.56 -13.29 -23.85
CA GLY A 156 -12.87 -12.12 -23.29
C GLY A 156 -13.48 -11.54 -22.00
N GLU A 157 -14.64 -12.02 -21.55
CA GLU A 157 -15.23 -11.61 -20.26
C GLU A 157 -14.57 -12.33 -19.08
N ARG A 158 -14.63 -11.70 -17.91
CA ARG A 158 -14.18 -12.31 -16.65
C ARG A 158 -15.29 -13.12 -16.02
N ILE A 159 -14.91 -14.20 -15.34
CA ILE A 159 -15.86 -15.04 -14.61
C ILE A 159 -16.21 -14.33 -13.28
N PRO A 160 -17.50 -14.05 -12.99
CA PRO A 160 -17.88 -13.24 -11.84
C PRO A 160 -17.83 -13.94 -10.49
N VAL A 161 -18.30 -15.17 -10.43
CA VAL A 161 -18.32 -15.97 -9.20
C VAL A 161 -17.77 -17.36 -9.47
N ASP A 162 -17.35 -18.06 -8.42
CA ASP A 162 -16.93 -19.45 -8.52
C ASP A 162 -18.15 -20.31 -8.90
N GLY A 163 -17.94 -21.30 -9.77
CA GLY A 163 -19.04 -22.10 -10.29
C GLY A 163 -18.64 -23.32 -11.09
N GLU A 164 -19.63 -24.02 -11.63
CA GLU A 164 -19.47 -25.22 -12.47
C GLU A 164 -19.94 -24.93 -13.90
N VAL A 165 -19.15 -25.33 -14.91
CA VAL A 165 -19.55 -25.18 -16.32
C VAL A 165 -20.70 -26.14 -16.63
N LEU A 166 -21.86 -25.61 -17.03
CA LEU A 166 -23.00 -26.40 -17.49
C LEU A 166 -22.91 -26.73 -18.98
N SER A 167 -22.46 -25.77 -19.79
CA SER A 167 -22.35 -25.93 -21.24
C SER A 167 -21.30 -25.00 -21.84
N GLY A 168 -20.73 -25.43 -22.96
CA GLY A 168 -19.65 -24.72 -23.65
C GLY A 168 -18.27 -25.30 -23.33
N GLU A 169 -17.33 -25.04 -24.23
CA GLU A 169 -15.92 -25.40 -24.08
C GLU A 169 -15.08 -24.16 -24.39
N SER A 170 -14.08 -23.87 -23.55
CA SER A 170 -13.22 -22.71 -23.74
C SER A 170 -11.88 -22.91 -23.05
N MET A 171 -10.94 -22.01 -23.36
CA MET A 171 -9.66 -21.90 -22.67
C MET A 171 -9.74 -20.72 -21.70
N ILE A 172 -9.53 -20.96 -20.42
CA ILE A 172 -9.58 -19.93 -19.39
C ILE A 172 -8.15 -19.50 -19.04
N ASN A 173 -7.90 -18.20 -19.06
CA ASN A 173 -6.67 -17.62 -18.58
C ASN A 173 -6.70 -17.47 -17.06
N THR A 174 -5.85 -18.22 -16.37
CA THR A 174 -5.72 -18.27 -14.91
C THR A 174 -4.55 -17.43 -14.39
N ALA A 175 -3.79 -16.76 -15.28
CA ALA A 175 -2.56 -16.05 -14.94
C ALA A 175 -2.73 -15.00 -13.84
N ALA A 176 -3.92 -14.40 -13.74
CA ALA A 176 -4.23 -13.39 -12.73
C ALA A 176 -4.28 -13.96 -11.29
N LEU A 177 -4.59 -15.24 -11.12
CA LEU A 177 -4.79 -15.88 -9.82
C LEU A 177 -3.72 -16.92 -9.49
N THR A 178 -3.32 -17.73 -10.48
CA THR A 178 -2.33 -18.80 -10.29
C THR A 178 -0.94 -18.38 -10.73
N GLY A 179 -0.80 -17.29 -11.50
CA GLY A 179 0.47 -16.89 -12.11
C GLY A 179 0.90 -17.77 -13.29
N GLU A 180 0.11 -18.77 -13.67
CA GLU A 180 0.42 -19.65 -14.79
C GLU A 180 -0.01 -19.02 -16.12
N SER A 181 0.94 -18.89 -17.05
CA SER A 181 0.70 -18.25 -18.35
C SER A 181 -0.03 -19.13 -19.36
N VAL A 182 -0.15 -20.44 -19.11
CA VAL A 182 -0.79 -21.38 -20.03
C VAL A 182 -2.29 -21.44 -19.72
N PRO A 183 -3.17 -21.09 -20.67
CA PRO A 183 -4.62 -21.19 -20.46
C PRO A 183 -5.05 -22.62 -20.14
N ARG A 184 -6.00 -22.77 -19.22
CA ARG A 184 -6.58 -24.05 -18.82
C ARG A 184 -7.83 -24.35 -19.64
N ALA A 185 -7.91 -25.53 -20.26
CA ALA A 185 -9.11 -25.97 -20.94
C ALA A 185 -10.23 -26.30 -19.93
N VAL A 186 -11.46 -25.90 -20.24
CA VAL A 186 -12.66 -26.24 -19.48
C VAL A 186 -13.76 -26.81 -20.37
N TYR A 187 -14.53 -27.70 -19.76
CA TYR A 187 -15.58 -28.50 -20.39
C TYR A 187 -16.78 -28.57 -19.42
N PRO A 188 -17.97 -29.01 -19.87
CA PRO A 188 -19.10 -29.24 -18.98
C PRO A 188 -18.74 -30.15 -17.80
N GLY A 189 -19.12 -29.76 -16.59
CA GLY A 189 -18.76 -30.42 -15.33
C GLY A 189 -17.44 -29.93 -14.70
N ALA A 190 -16.70 -29.04 -15.36
CA ALA A 190 -15.48 -28.47 -14.79
C ALA A 190 -15.79 -27.30 -13.85
N SER A 191 -15.10 -27.26 -12.70
CA SER A 191 -15.11 -26.12 -11.78
C SER A 191 -14.29 -24.94 -12.33
N VAL A 192 -14.84 -23.74 -12.25
CA VAL A 192 -14.21 -22.47 -12.64
C VAL A 192 -14.13 -21.51 -11.46
N ILE A 193 -13.09 -20.68 -11.48
CA ILE A 193 -12.78 -19.75 -10.39
C ILE A 193 -13.08 -18.34 -10.88
N SER A 194 -13.74 -17.55 -10.03
CA SER A 194 -13.96 -16.11 -10.23
C SER A 194 -12.67 -15.39 -10.59
N GLY A 195 -12.74 -14.35 -11.42
CA GLY A 195 -11.60 -13.51 -11.80
C GLY A 195 -10.76 -14.00 -12.98
N CYS A 196 -10.90 -15.26 -13.37
CA CYS A 196 -10.25 -15.76 -14.58
C CYS A 196 -10.89 -15.16 -15.84
N ILE A 197 -10.12 -15.02 -16.92
CA ILE A 197 -10.60 -14.47 -18.19
C ILE A 197 -10.98 -15.63 -19.11
N ASN A 198 -12.21 -15.61 -19.60
CA ASN A 198 -12.67 -16.56 -20.60
C ASN A 198 -12.01 -16.27 -21.96
N GLY A 199 -11.54 -17.31 -22.63
CA GLY A 199 -10.90 -17.23 -23.95
C GLY A 199 -11.92 -17.07 -25.07
N GLU A 200 -12.07 -18.10 -25.91
CA GLU A 200 -12.77 -18.00 -27.20
C GLU A 200 -14.20 -18.56 -27.19
N GLY A 201 -14.56 -19.44 -26.25
CA GLY A 201 -15.88 -20.08 -26.19
C GLY A 201 -16.87 -19.34 -25.30
N LEU A 202 -18.18 -19.43 -25.59
CA LEU A 202 -19.22 -18.97 -24.68
C LEU A 202 -19.48 -20.05 -23.62
N LEU A 203 -19.42 -19.67 -22.34
CA LEU A 203 -19.64 -20.58 -21.22
C LEU A 203 -20.94 -20.25 -20.50
N ARG A 204 -21.73 -21.28 -20.19
CA ARG A 204 -22.78 -21.19 -19.16
C ARG A 204 -22.28 -21.81 -17.88
N ILE A 205 -22.26 -21.06 -16.80
CA ILE A 205 -21.69 -21.46 -15.52
C ILE A 205 -22.79 -21.38 -14.46
N ARG A 206 -22.98 -22.44 -13.68
CA ARG A 206 -23.84 -22.39 -12.49
C ARG A 206 -23.04 -21.80 -11.33
N ALA A 207 -23.55 -20.74 -10.71
CA ALA A 207 -22.94 -20.17 -9.51
C ALA A 207 -22.96 -21.19 -8.36
N GLU A 208 -21.79 -21.53 -7.81
CA GLU A 208 -21.67 -22.38 -6.62
C GLU A 208 -21.56 -21.56 -5.32
N LYS A 209 -21.08 -20.32 -5.42
CA LYS A 209 -20.88 -19.41 -4.30
C LYS A 209 -21.47 -18.04 -4.61
N ALA A 210 -21.95 -17.35 -3.58
CA ALA A 210 -22.25 -15.92 -3.66
C ALA A 210 -20.96 -15.11 -3.92
N PHE A 211 -21.09 -13.90 -4.44
CA PHE A 211 -19.94 -13.08 -4.79
C PHE A 211 -19.05 -12.74 -3.59
N GLU A 212 -19.62 -12.41 -2.42
CA GLU A 212 -18.87 -12.18 -1.18
C GLU A 212 -17.97 -13.37 -0.79
N ASP A 213 -18.41 -14.58 -1.12
CA ASP A 213 -17.71 -15.83 -0.80
C ASP A 213 -16.76 -16.32 -1.89
N SER A 214 -16.74 -15.62 -3.04
CA SER A 214 -15.94 -15.96 -4.20
C SER A 214 -14.44 -15.85 -3.91
N THR A 215 -13.63 -16.58 -4.68
CA THR A 215 -12.18 -16.58 -4.52
C THR A 215 -11.60 -15.18 -4.70
N VAL A 216 -12.12 -14.39 -5.66
CA VAL A 216 -11.70 -13.00 -5.87
C VAL A 216 -12.04 -12.13 -4.66
N SER A 217 -13.26 -12.17 -4.15
CA SER A 217 -13.67 -11.36 -2.99
C SER A 217 -12.86 -11.68 -1.74
N LYS A 218 -12.54 -12.96 -1.51
CA LYS A 218 -11.63 -13.37 -0.44
C LYS A 218 -10.21 -12.83 -0.64
N ILE A 219 -9.71 -12.76 -1.88
CA ILE A 219 -8.42 -12.13 -2.17
C ILE A 219 -8.48 -10.63 -1.89
N LEU A 220 -9.56 -9.93 -2.28
CA LEU A 220 -9.76 -8.49 -2.03
C LEU A 220 -9.78 -8.19 -0.52
N GLU A 221 -10.59 -8.92 0.24
CA GLU A 221 -10.71 -8.75 1.68
C GLU A 221 -9.35 -8.96 2.36
N LEU A 222 -8.60 -9.99 1.95
CA LEU A 222 -7.26 -10.24 2.46
C LEU A 222 -6.26 -9.15 2.09
N VAL A 223 -6.39 -8.55 0.91
CA VAL A 223 -5.56 -7.45 0.42
C VAL A 223 -5.84 -6.17 1.20
N GLU A 224 -7.10 -5.81 1.40
CA GLU A 224 -7.48 -4.61 2.15
C GLU A 224 -7.05 -4.73 3.62
N ASN A 225 -7.31 -5.89 4.23
CA ASN A 225 -6.96 -6.19 5.61
C ASN A 225 -5.46 -6.39 5.84
N ALA A 226 -4.65 -6.60 4.80
CA ALA A 226 -3.19 -6.71 4.92
C ALA A 226 -2.52 -5.42 5.43
N THR A 227 -3.21 -4.28 5.30
CA THR A 227 -2.70 -2.97 5.69
C THR A 227 -2.79 -2.69 7.19
N GLU A 228 -3.58 -3.47 7.94
CA GLU A 228 -3.82 -3.22 9.37
C GLU A 228 -2.78 -3.87 10.29
N LYS A 229 -2.11 -4.95 9.86
CA LYS A 229 -1.19 -5.72 10.70
C LYS A 229 0.27 -5.28 10.54
N LYS A 230 0.64 -4.24 11.30
CA LYS A 230 2.01 -3.71 11.38
C LYS A 230 3.00 -4.68 12.01
N SER A 231 4.23 -4.73 11.47
CA SER A 231 5.34 -5.55 11.98
C SER A 231 5.89 -5.04 13.32
N LYS A 232 6.69 -5.86 14.02
CA LYS A 232 7.33 -5.43 15.27
C LYS A 232 8.34 -4.31 15.00
N THR A 233 9.05 -4.40 13.87
CA THR A 233 9.99 -3.36 13.41
C THR A 233 9.29 -2.05 13.08
N GLU A 234 8.10 -2.10 12.47
CA GLU A 234 7.30 -0.90 12.17
C GLU A 234 6.75 -0.23 13.45
N ASN A 235 6.31 -1.04 14.42
CA ASN A 235 5.92 -0.57 15.75
C ASN A 235 7.11 0.00 16.55
N PHE A 236 8.31 -0.58 16.38
CA PHE A 236 9.54 -0.06 17.00
C PHE A 236 9.85 1.35 16.51
N ILE A 237 9.77 1.63 15.20
CA ILE A 237 9.99 2.98 14.67
C ILE A 237 9.01 3.99 15.26
N THR A 238 7.73 3.61 15.38
CA THR A 238 6.71 4.47 16.00
C THR A 238 7.03 4.76 17.48
N ARG A 239 7.54 3.78 18.22
CA ARG A 239 7.97 3.93 19.61
C ARG A 239 9.26 4.75 19.73
N PHE A 240 10.20 4.55 18.79
CA PHE A 240 11.45 5.29 18.71
C PHE A 240 11.16 6.79 18.53
N ALA A 241 10.33 7.17 17.56
CA ALA A 241 9.95 8.57 17.34
C ALA A 241 9.34 9.20 18.61
N ARG A 242 8.49 8.45 19.34
CA ARG A 242 7.86 8.93 20.58
C ARG A 242 8.85 9.23 21.71
N VAL A 243 10.01 8.58 21.73
CA VAL A 243 11.05 8.77 22.76
C VAL A 243 12.13 9.74 22.27
N TYR A 244 12.55 9.60 21.02
CA TYR A 244 13.59 10.40 20.39
C TYR A 244 13.18 11.87 20.26
N THR A 245 11.96 12.15 19.78
CA THR A 245 11.51 13.53 19.54
C THR A 245 11.51 14.38 20.81
N PRO A 246 10.96 13.93 21.96
CA PRO A 246 11.06 14.68 23.21
C PRO A 246 12.51 14.91 23.64
N ILE A 247 13.39 13.91 23.55
CA ILE A 247 14.81 14.05 23.94
C ILE A 247 15.48 15.13 23.11
N VAL A 248 15.26 15.15 21.80
CA VAL A 248 15.80 16.16 20.89
C VAL A 248 15.23 17.54 21.18
N VAL A 249 13.92 17.68 21.42
CA VAL A 249 13.30 18.97 21.76
C VAL A 249 13.84 19.52 23.07
N TYR A 250 13.94 18.70 24.12
CA TYR A 250 14.50 19.12 25.40
C TYR A 250 16.00 19.41 25.30
N GLY A 251 16.74 18.64 24.49
CA GLY A 251 18.15 18.91 24.19
C GLY A 251 18.35 20.23 23.46
N ALA A 252 17.51 20.54 22.47
CA ALA A 252 17.53 21.82 21.77
C ALA A 252 17.18 22.98 22.71
N LEU A 253 16.19 22.81 23.58
CA LEU A 253 15.84 23.80 24.59
C LEU A 253 17.01 24.03 25.57
N ALA A 254 17.65 22.97 26.04
CA ALA A 254 18.83 23.08 26.90
C ALA A 254 19.99 23.80 26.19
N LEU A 255 20.22 23.47 24.92
CA LEU A 255 21.24 24.12 24.07
C LEU A 255 20.91 25.60 23.80
N ALA A 256 19.63 25.95 23.69
CA ALA A 256 19.19 27.33 23.50
C ALA A 256 19.28 28.16 24.79
N VAL A 257 19.09 27.55 25.97
CA VAL A 257 18.97 28.29 27.24
C VAL A 257 20.28 28.30 28.03
N ILE A 258 20.92 27.15 28.27
CA ILE A 258 22.06 27.05 29.19
C ILE A 258 23.24 27.92 28.73
N PRO A 259 23.73 27.79 27.48
CA PRO A 259 24.87 28.57 27.04
C PRO A 259 24.52 30.05 26.84
N SER A 260 23.29 30.39 26.47
CA SER A 260 22.81 31.78 26.35
C SER A 260 22.90 32.53 27.67
N VAL A 261 22.57 31.87 28.78
CA VAL A 261 22.66 32.47 30.12
C VAL A 261 24.13 32.64 30.53
N ILE A 262 25.03 31.76 30.11
CA ILE A 262 26.46 31.81 30.47
C ILE A 262 27.23 32.81 29.61
N SER A 263 27.00 32.82 28.29
CA SER A 263 27.76 33.63 27.33
C SER A 263 27.12 34.99 27.02
N GLY A 264 25.86 35.22 27.42
CA GLY A 264 25.14 36.46 27.15
C GLY A 264 24.73 36.67 25.69
N ASP A 265 24.84 35.63 24.84
CA ASP A 265 24.53 35.71 23.41
C ASP A 265 23.38 34.75 23.03
N PRO A 266 22.12 35.12 23.31
CA PRO A 266 20.98 34.27 23.02
C PRO A 266 20.77 34.03 21.52
N ALA A 267 21.15 34.98 20.66
CA ALA A 267 20.90 34.87 19.22
C ALA A 267 21.68 33.69 18.60
N THR A 268 22.97 33.57 18.92
CA THR A 268 23.82 32.49 18.39
C THR A 268 23.38 31.12 18.87
N TRP A 269 22.99 30.99 20.14
CA TRP A 269 22.60 29.69 20.70
C TRP A 269 21.19 29.26 20.31
N ILE A 270 20.27 30.20 20.12
CA ILE A 270 18.97 29.93 19.49
C ILE A 270 19.17 29.44 18.07
N TYR A 271 20.04 30.11 17.28
CA TYR A 271 20.36 29.66 15.92
C TYR A 271 20.91 28.22 15.93
N ARG A 272 21.92 27.94 16.76
CA ARG A 272 22.49 26.59 16.92
C ARG A 272 21.47 25.54 17.35
N ALA A 273 20.55 25.89 18.24
CA ALA A 273 19.47 24.99 18.65
C ALA A 273 18.50 24.69 17.50
N CYS A 274 18.18 25.68 16.66
CA CYS A 274 17.36 25.48 15.47
C CYS A 274 18.07 24.58 14.45
N THR A 275 19.36 24.84 14.18
CA THR A 275 20.19 23.98 13.32
C THR A 275 20.22 22.54 13.86
N PHE A 276 20.37 22.36 15.17
CA PHE A 276 20.34 21.06 15.82
C PHE A 276 19.00 20.34 15.62
N LEU A 277 17.86 21.04 15.75
CA LEU A 277 16.53 20.46 15.50
C LEU A 277 16.38 19.96 14.06
N VAL A 278 16.83 20.75 13.07
CA VAL A 278 16.75 20.39 11.65
C VAL A 278 17.59 19.15 11.35
N ILE A 279 18.85 19.13 11.81
CA ILE A 279 19.77 18.00 11.58
C ILE A 279 19.28 16.74 12.29
N SER A 280 18.61 16.90 13.43
CA SER A 280 18.12 15.78 14.23
C SER A 280 16.90 15.07 13.64
N CYS A 281 16.27 15.54 12.55
CA CYS A 281 15.14 14.81 11.98
C CYS A 281 15.54 13.38 11.60
N PRO A 282 14.96 12.34 12.21
CA PRO A 282 15.25 10.94 11.86
C PRO A 282 14.45 10.51 10.62
N CYS A 283 14.15 11.45 9.72
CA CYS A 283 13.29 11.31 8.56
C CYS A 283 13.66 10.05 7.75
N ALA A 284 14.94 9.86 7.42
CA ALA A 284 15.40 8.69 6.65
C ALA A 284 15.19 7.35 7.39
N LEU A 285 15.43 7.32 8.70
CA LEU A 285 15.28 6.12 9.52
C LEU A 285 13.81 5.72 9.61
N VAL A 286 12.92 6.67 9.88
CA VAL A 286 11.48 6.42 10.05
C VAL A 286 10.86 5.90 8.75
N ILE A 287 11.34 6.36 7.59
CA ILE A 287 10.83 5.98 6.28
C ILE A 287 11.39 4.64 5.78
N SER A 288 12.64 4.33 6.12
CA SER A 288 13.35 3.16 5.59
C SER A 288 12.60 1.84 5.80
N VAL A 289 12.00 1.66 6.98
CA VAL A 289 11.29 0.44 7.38
C VAL A 289 9.98 0.23 6.61
N PRO A 290 9.00 1.15 6.64
CA PRO A 290 7.75 0.97 5.89
C PRO A 290 8.02 0.88 4.39
N LEU A 291 8.98 1.65 3.85
CA LEU A 291 9.34 1.59 2.45
C LEU A 291 9.89 0.21 2.06
N ALA A 292 10.76 -0.39 2.88
CA ALA A 292 11.27 -1.74 2.64
C ALA A 292 10.15 -2.79 2.66
N PHE A 293 9.21 -2.69 3.62
CA PHE A 293 8.06 -3.61 3.67
C PHE A 293 7.13 -3.43 2.47
N PHE A 294 6.79 -2.21 2.10
CA PHE A 294 5.95 -1.94 0.92
C PHE A 294 6.62 -2.37 -0.38
N GLY A 295 7.93 -2.17 -0.51
CA GLY A 295 8.72 -2.69 -1.64
C GLY A 295 8.70 -4.21 -1.69
N GLY A 296 8.92 -4.87 -0.55
CA GLY A 296 8.90 -6.33 -0.43
C GLY A 296 7.54 -6.96 -0.72
N ILE A 297 6.46 -6.41 -0.17
CA ILE A 297 5.09 -6.88 -0.43
C ILE A 297 4.72 -6.67 -1.90
N GLY A 298 5.06 -5.50 -2.46
CA GLY A 298 4.81 -5.21 -3.87
C GLY A 298 5.57 -6.15 -4.82
N ALA A 299 6.82 -6.48 -4.49
CA ALA A 299 7.62 -7.45 -5.24
C ALA A 299 7.08 -8.87 -5.13
N ALA A 300 6.69 -9.30 -3.92
CA ALA A 300 6.08 -10.61 -3.69
C ALA A 300 4.78 -10.77 -4.48
N GLY A 301 3.88 -9.77 -4.42
CA GLY A 301 2.63 -9.78 -5.18
C GLY A 301 2.84 -9.83 -6.68
N SER A 302 3.88 -9.15 -7.20
CA SER A 302 4.23 -9.21 -8.64
C SER A 302 4.74 -10.58 -9.08
N ASN A 303 5.08 -11.47 -8.15
CA ASN A 303 5.49 -12.86 -8.39
C ASN A 303 4.42 -13.87 -7.93
N GLY A 304 3.17 -13.44 -7.76
CA GLY A 304 2.07 -14.32 -7.34
C GLY A 304 2.09 -14.74 -5.87
N VAL A 305 2.97 -14.15 -5.04
CA VAL A 305 3.04 -14.43 -3.60
C VAL A 305 2.30 -13.36 -2.82
N LEU A 306 1.11 -13.72 -2.32
CA LEU A 306 0.27 -12.80 -1.56
C LEU A 306 0.66 -12.77 -0.08
N VAL A 307 1.17 -11.63 0.40
CA VAL A 307 1.58 -11.44 1.79
C VAL A 307 0.57 -10.57 2.54
N LYS A 308 -0.10 -11.14 3.54
CA LYS A 308 -1.18 -10.53 4.34
C LYS A 308 -0.72 -9.41 5.32
N GLY A 309 0.49 -8.88 5.19
CA GLY A 309 1.00 -7.81 6.06
C GLY A 309 2.50 -7.85 6.35
N SER A 310 3.03 -6.72 6.84
CA SER A 310 4.47 -6.56 7.12
C SER A 310 4.97 -7.49 8.23
N ASN A 311 4.10 -7.84 9.19
CA ASN A 311 4.40 -8.81 10.25
C ASN A 311 4.68 -10.22 9.70
N TYR A 312 3.94 -10.67 8.69
CA TYR A 312 4.13 -11.99 8.07
C TYR A 312 5.43 -12.05 7.28
N LEU A 313 5.77 -10.98 6.55
CA LEU A 313 7.04 -10.87 5.85
C LEU A 313 8.23 -10.94 6.84
N GLU A 314 8.10 -10.27 7.98
CA GLU A 314 9.12 -10.33 9.05
C GLU A 314 9.25 -11.75 9.66
N GLN A 315 8.13 -12.48 9.81
CA GLN A 315 8.16 -13.86 10.30
C GLN A 315 8.76 -14.83 9.29
N ILE A 316 8.44 -14.70 8.00
CA ILE A 316 9.02 -15.52 6.93
C ILE A 316 10.54 -15.31 6.88
N ALA A 317 11.02 -14.06 7.02
CA ALA A 317 12.45 -13.77 7.07
C ALA A 317 13.19 -14.46 8.26
N LYS A 318 12.47 -14.83 9.32
CA LYS A 318 12.98 -15.52 10.50
C LYS A 318 12.65 -17.01 10.52
N LEU A 319 11.98 -17.52 9.49
CA LEU A 319 11.53 -18.90 9.40
C LEU A 319 12.75 -19.82 9.27
N ARG A 320 12.77 -20.88 10.09
CA ARG A 320 13.82 -21.91 10.08
C ARG A 320 13.32 -23.30 9.74
N ILE A 321 12.03 -23.54 10.01
CA ILE A 321 11.39 -24.84 9.83
C ILE A 321 10.12 -24.57 9.04
N LEU A 322 10.00 -25.24 7.90
CA LEU A 322 8.79 -25.28 7.10
C LEU A 322 8.14 -26.64 7.33
N VAL A 323 6.95 -26.63 7.94
CA VAL A 323 6.09 -27.82 8.00
C VAL A 323 5.00 -27.60 6.97
N SER A 324 4.97 -28.47 5.96
CA SER A 324 3.97 -28.41 4.89
C SER A 324 2.99 -29.56 5.04
N ASP A 325 1.73 -29.29 4.73
CA ASP A 325 0.79 -30.38 4.46
C ASP A 325 1.17 -31.07 3.14
N LYS A 326 0.80 -32.35 2.98
CA LYS A 326 1.08 -33.09 1.74
C LYS A 326 -0.05 -32.88 0.73
N THR A 327 -1.28 -33.09 1.17
CA THR A 327 -2.46 -33.10 0.31
C THR A 327 -2.83 -31.66 -0.06
N GLY A 328 -2.97 -31.36 -1.35
CA GLY A 328 -3.35 -30.01 -1.81
C GLY A 328 -2.26 -28.94 -1.67
N THR A 329 -1.09 -29.25 -1.10
CA THR A 329 0.08 -28.34 -1.05
C THR A 329 1.26 -28.89 -1.84
N LEU A 330 1.74 -30.09 -1.51
CA LEU A 330 2.81 -30.77 -2.26
C LEU A 330 2.27 -31.64 -3.40
N SER A 331 0.97 -31.92 -3.39
CA SER A 331 0.26 -32.74 -4.37
C SER A 331 -1.00 -32.02 -4.83
N GLU A 332 -1.46 -32.33 -6.04
CA GLU A 332 -2.66 -31.74 -6.65
C GLU A 332 -3.96 -32.07 -5.89
N GLY A 333 -3.92 -32.93 -4.86
CA GLY A 333 -5.08 -33.33 -4.07
C GLY A 333 -6.08 -34.24 -4.82
N ASN A 334 -5.83 -34.50 -6.11
CA ASN A 334 -6.70 -35.32 -6.95
C ASN A 334 -6.14 -36.75 -7.02
N PHE A 335 -6.46 -37.56 -6.02
CA PHE A 335 -5.90 -38.91 -5.89
C PHE A 335 -6.55 -39.87 -6.88
N LYS A 336 -5.70 -40.50 -7.71
CA LYS A 336 -6.10 -41.58 -8.61
C LYS A 336 -5.49 -42.88 -8.14
N VAL A 337 -6.27 -43.96 -8.19
CA VAL A 337 -5.76 -45.31 -7.92
C VAL A 337 -4.74 -45.66 -9.02
N TYR A 338 -3.46 -45.68 -8.65
CA TYR A 338 -2.38 -45.95 -9.60
C TYR A 338 -2.25 -47.44 -9.92
N LYS A 339 -2.41 -48.30 -8.91
CA LYS A 339 -2.24 -49.75 -9.04
C LYS A 339 -3.06 -50.50 -8.00
N VAL A 340 -3.70 -51.57 -8.42
CA VAL A 340 -4.35 -52.55 -7.53
C VAL A 340 -3.52 -53.84 -7.59
N CYS A 341 -3.07 -54.33 -6.43
CA CYS A 341 -2.21 -55.52 -6.31
C CYS A 341 -2.95 -56.61 -5.52
N PRO A 342 -3.96 -57.30 -6.09
CA PRO A 342 -4.63 -58.39 -5.40
C PRO A 342 -3.74 -59.64 -5.33
N LYS A 343 -4.03 -60.54 -4.38
CA LYS A 343 -3.34 -61.83 -4.25
C LYS A 343 -3.57 -62.74 -5.46
N GLU A 344 -4.75 -62.66 -6.06
CA GLU A 344 -5.14 -63.32 -7.31
C GLU A 344 -5.67 -62.24 -8.28
N ALA A 345 -5.23 -62.26 -9.55
CA ALA A 345 -5.57 -61.21 -10.51
C ALA A 345 -7.08 -61.03 -10.74
N ALA A 346 -7.86 -62.11 -10.60
CA ALA A 346 -9.32 -62.10 -10.76
C ALA A 346 -10.04 -61.28 -9.66
N CYS A 347 -9.42 -61.07 -8.50
CA CYS A 347 -10.03 -60.37 -7.36
C CYS A 347 -9.80 -58.84 -7.37
N ALA A 348 -9.14 -58.28 -8.39
CA ALA A 348 -8.91 -56.83 -8.46
C ALA A 348 -10.20 -55.97 -8.35
N PRO A 349 -11.32 -56.32 -9.02
CA PRO A 349 -12.55 -55.52 -8.96
C PRO A 349 -13.21 -55.58 -7.59
N GLU A 350 -13.21 -56.76 -6.97
CA GLU A 350 -13.85 -57.04 -5.69
C GLU A 350 -13.10 -56.36 -4.53
N LEU A 351 -11.76 -56.37 -4.58
CA LEU A 351 -10.91 -55.63 -3.64
C LEU A 351 -11.16 -54.12 -3.70
N LEU A 352 -11.29 -53.57 -4.91
CA LEU A 352 -11.56 -52.14 -5.10
C LEU A 352 -12.95 -51.75 -4.57
N GLN A 353 -13.97 -52.58 -4.81
CA GLN A 353 -15.32 -52.36 -4.26
C GLN A 353 -15.35 -52.37 -2.73
N LEU A 354 -14.70 -53.36 -2.11
CA LEU A 354 -14.64 -53.45 -0.64
C LEU A 354 -13.88 -52.28 -0.02
N ALA A 355 -12.75 -51.87 -0.62
CA ALA A 355 -11.99 -50.71 -0.17
C ALA A 355 -12.80 -49.40 -0.31
N ALA A 356 -13.50 -49.22 -1.42
CA ALA A 356 -14.37 -48.06 -1.62
C ALA A 356 -15.54 -48.03 -0.61
N ALA A 357 -16.13 -49.19 -0.29
CA ALA A 357 -17.19 -49.29 0.70
C ALA A 357 -16.70 -48.97 2.14
N ALA A 358 -15.44 -49.24 2.46
CA ALA A 358 -14.85 -48.94 3.76
C ALA A 358 -14.41 -47.47 3.90
N GLU A 359 -13.82 -46.89 2.84
CA GLU A 359 -13.30 -45.51 2.84
C GLU A 359 -14.37 -44.46 2.47
N GLY A 360 -15.49 -44.86 1.86
CA GLY A 360 -16.56 -43.97 1.41
C GLY A 360 -17.52 -43.47 2.51
N SER A 361 -17.05 -43.32 3.75
CA SER A 361 -17.83 -42.85 4.90
C SER A 361 -17.99 -41.33 4.94
#